data_AF-A0A3D8X0E9-F1
#
_entry.id   AF-A0A3D8X0E9-F1
#
_cell.length_a   1.000
_cell.length_b   1.000
_cell.length_c   1.000
_cell.angle_alpha   90.00
_cell.angle_beta   90.00
_cell.angle_gamma   90.00
#
_symmetry.space_group_name_H-M   'P 1'
#
loop_
_entity.id
_entity.type
_entity.pdbx_description
1 polymer ?
#
loop_
_entity_poly.entity_id
_entity_poly.type
_entity_poly.pdbx_seq_one_letter_code
_entity_poly.pdbx_strand_id
1 'polypeptide(L)'
;MDQVIKPAGFWIRLLGNLLDGIIVSIPLGLISFLITGDFDGDDPVTSIIGFIYAVAVPILWYGYTIGKRIVGVRIVKVNGKKLGVGAMLLRVLVAGIVYGLTLGIALIVSVFMVVFRKDKRSLHDMMAGTYVTYAKPDEIEKDVQL
;
A
#
# COMPACT_ATOMS: atom_id res chain seq x y z
N MET A 1 -22.18 1.10 -9.39
CA MET A 1 -21.32 -0.02 -9.78
C MET A 1 -19.89 0.45 -9.61
N ASP A 2 -19.20 -0.06 -8.60
CA ASP A 2 -17.82 0.31 -8.26
C ASP A 2 -16.89 0.07 -9.45
N GLN A 3 -16.52 1.15 -10.17
CA GLN A 3 -15.72 1.02 -11.38
C GLN A 3 -14.24 0.80 -11.01
N VAL A 4 -13.77 -0.41 -11.26
CA VAL A 4 -12.38 -0.82 -11.05
C VAL A 4 -11.67 -0.83 -12.40
N ILE A 5 -10.77 0.12 -12.62
CA ILE A 5 -10.05 0.30 -13.89
C ILE A 5 -8.70 -0.42 -13.79
N LYS A 6 -8.36 -1.27 -14.76
CA LYS A 6 -7.06 -1.99 -14.88
C LYS A 6 -6.51 -2.53 -13.53
N PRO A 7 -7.22 -3.44 -12.83
CA PRO A 7 -6.81 -3.91 -11.52
C PRO A 7 -5.48 -4.68 -11.53
N ALA A 8 -4.61 -4.34 -10.58
CA ALA A 8 -3.32 -4.97 -10.40
C ALA A 8 -3.45 -6.30 -9.65
N GLY A 9 -2.77 -7.35 -10.15
CA GLY A 9 -2.79 -8.69 -9.55
C GLY A 9 -1.91 -8.85 -8.31
N PHE A 10 -1.89 -10.06 -7.75
CA PHE A 10 -1.12 -10.34 -6.53
C PHE A 10 0.39 -10.19 -6.74
N TRP A 11 0.96 -10.79 -7.79
CA TRP A 11 2.42 -10.81 -8.02
C TRP A 11 3.04 -9.43 -8.14
N ILE A 12 2.40 -8.51 -8.87
CA ILE A 12 2.92 -7.14 -9.01
C ILE A 12 2.81 -6.36 -7.70
N ARG A 13 1.81 -6.64 -6.88
CA ARG A 13 1.66 -6.05 -5.54
C ARG A 13 2.74 -6.59 -4.60
N LEU A 14 3.03 -7.89 -4.66
CA LEU A 14 4.12 -8.50 -3.91
C LEU A 14 5.47 -7.90 -4.31
N LEU A 15 5.73 -7.79 -5.61
CA LEU A 15 6.95 -7.17 -6.15
C LEU A 15 7.07 -5.71 -5.73
N GLY A 16 6.00 -4.93 -5.85
CA GLY A 16 5.97 -3.54 -5.43
C GLY A 16 6.23 -3.37 -3.93
N ASN A 17 5.64 -4.22 -3.09
CA ASN A 17 5.88 -4.22 -1.64
C ASN A 17 7.30 -4.68 -1.28
N LEU A 18 7.87 -5.65 -2.01
CA LEU A 18 9.24 -6.09 -1.81
C LEU A 18 10.23 -4.98 -2.17
N LEU A 19 10.03 -4.32 -3.31
CA LEU A 19 10.82 -3.17 -3.74
C LEU A 19 10.67 -1.99 -2.78
N ASP A 20 9.46 -1.71 -2.31
CA ASP A 20 9.24 -0.72 -1.25
C ASP A 20 10.07 -1.07 -0.01
N GLY A 21 10.03 -2.33 0.44
CA GLY A 21 10.81 -2.80 1.57
C GLY A 21 12.30 -2.54 1.41
N ILE A 22 12.89 -2.95 0.28
CA ILE A 22 14.33 -2.79 0.00
C ILE A 22 14.72 -1.31 -0.10
N ILE A 23 13.93 -0.52 -0.82
CA ILE A 23 14.24 0.90 -1.06
C ILE A 23 14.12 1.70 0.22
N VAL A 24 13.18 1.34 1.09
CA VAL A 24 12.96 2.02 2.37
C VAL A 24 13.93 1.52 3.44
N SER A 25 14.30 0.23 3.42
CA SER A 25 15.22 -0.36 4.40
C SER A 25 16.66 0.14 4.26
N ILE A 26 17.13 0.46 3.05
CA ILE A 26 18.51 0.93 2.84
C ILE A 26 18.76 2.29 3.52
N PRO A 27 17.97 3.36 3.27
CA PRO A 27 18.14 4.64 3.97
C PRO A 27 17.88 4.54 5.46
N LEU A 28 16.83 3.81 5.88
CA LEU A 28 16.51 3.64 7.30
C LEU A 28 17.61 2.89 8.04
N GLY A 29 18.12 1.80 7.46
CA GLY A 29 19.23 1.04 8.03
C GLY A 29 20.51 1.86 8.12
N LEU A 30 20.80 2.69 7.12
CA LEU A 30 21.96 3.60 7.15
C LEU A 30 21.81 4.68 8.24
N ILE A 31 20.62 5.26 8.39
CA ILE A 31 20.33 6.24 9.44
C ILE A 31 20.42 5.57 10.82
N SER A 32 19.86 4.37 10.98
CA SER A 32 19.94 3.58 12.21
C SER A 32 21.39 3.30 12.58
N PHE A 33 22.19 2.85 11.61
CA PHE A 33 23.62 2.59 11.80
C PHE A 33 24.40 3.84 12.18
N LEU A 34 24.10 5.00 11.58
CA LEU A 34 24.78 6.27 11.92
C LEU A 34 24.45 6.79 13.31
N ILE A 35 23.25 6.50 13.82
CA ILE A 35 22.80 6.98 15.15
C ILE A 35 23.22 6.00 16.24
N THR A 36 22.93 4.72 16.04
CA THR A 36 23.03 3.67 17.06
C THR A 36 24.32 2.86 16.94
N GLY A 37 25.00 2.92 15.78
CA GLY A 37 26.19 2.11 15.50
C GLY A 37 25.89 0.65 15.18
N ASP A 38 24.60 0.28 15.10
CA ASP A 38 24.13 -1.08 14.86
C ASP A 38 22.96 -1.10 13.85
N PHE A 39 22.70 -2.27 13.28
CA PHE A 39 21.60 -2.51 12.35
C PHE A 39 20.32 -3.00 13.03
N ASP A 40 20.29 -3.06 14.37
CA ASP A 40 19.08 -3.37 15.13
C ASP A 40 18.08 -2.21 14.98
N GLY A 41 17.10 -2.40 14.09
CA GLY A 41 16.04 -1.44 13.79
C GLY A 41 14.98 -1.28 14.89
N ASP A 42 15.27 -1.73 16.11
CA ASP A 42 14.36 -1.72 17.26
C ASP A 42 14.34 -0.38 18.02
N ASP A 43 15.07 0.62 17.53
CA ASP A 43 15.03 1.96 18.11
C ASP A 43 13.64 2.61 17.95
N PRO A 44 13.05 3.14 19.04
CA PRO A 44 11.76 3.83 18.99
C PRO A 44 11.75 5.00 17.99
N VAL A 45 12.89 5.66 17.81
CA VAL A 45 13.05 6.82 16.91
C VAL A 45 12.98 6.41 15.44
N THR A 46 13.66 5.32 15.05
CA THR A 46 13.65 4.82 13.67
C THR A 46 12.28 4.25 13.30
N SER A 47 11.62 3.58 14.25
CA SER A 47 10.23 3.10 14.10
C SER A 47 9.23 4.23 13.84
N ILE A 48 9.32 5.34 14.59
CA ILE A 48 8.46 6.51 14.40
C ILE A 48 8.70 7.16 13.03
N ILE A 49 9.97 7.34 12.64
CA ILE A 49 10.32 7.94 11.34
C ILE A 49 9.84 7.05 10.18
N GLY A 50 10.04 5.74 10.28
CA GLY A 50 9.56 4.77 9.29
C GLY A 50 8.04 4.77 9.15
N PHE A 51 7.32 4.87 10.26
CA PHE A 51 5.86 5.00 10.26
C PHE A 51 5.39 6.28 9.57
N ILE A 52 6.01 7.43 9.89
CA ILE A 52 5.71 8.71 9.24
C ILE A 52 5.94 8.63 7.74
N TYR A 53 7.07 8.06 7.30
CA TYR A 53 7.38 7.88 5.89
C TYR A 53 6.35 6.99 5.17
N ALA A 54 6.01 5.85 5.76
CA ALA A 54 5.06 4.89 5.19
C ALA A 54 3.65 5.47 5.00
N VAL A 55 3.25 6.43 5.84
CA VAL A 55 1.96 7.12 5.75
C VAL A 55 2.03 8.35 4.84
N ALA A 56 3.04 9.21 5.02
CA ALA A 56 3.14 10.49 4.32
C ALA A 56 3.41 10.34 2.82
N VAL A 57 4.29 9.41 2.41
CA VAL A 57 4.69 9.26 1.01
C VAL A 57 3.51 8.87 0.10
N PRO A 58 2.71 7.83 0.40
CA PRO A 58 1.54 7.51 -0.42
C PRO A 58 0.48 8.61 -0.43
N ILE A 59 0.37 9.41 0.63
CA ILE A 59 -0.59 10.53 0.68
C ILE A 59 -0.13 11.66 -0.24
N LEU A 60 1.15 12.04 -0.17
CA LEU A 60 1.72 13.12 -0.97
C LEU A 60 1.89 12.74 -2.45
N TRP A 61 2.05 11.46 -2.75
CA TRP A 61 2.21 10.94 -4.12
C TRP A 61 0.97 10.19 -4.64
N TYR A 62 -0.24 10.61 -4.30
CA TYR A 62 -1.47 10.07 -4.93
C TYR A 62 -1.58 8.53 -4.96
N GLY A 63 -1.17 7.87 -3.88
CA GLY A 63 -1.21 6.42 -3.73
C GLY A 63 -0.01 5.67 -4.28
N TYR A 64 1.05 6.38 -4.70
CA TYR A 64 2.33 5.79 -5.05
C TYR A 64 3.26 5.71 -3.85
N THR A 65 3.89 4.56 -3.69
CA THR A 65 5.15 4.38 -2.96
C THR A 65 6.28 4.17 -3.98
N ILE A 66 7.55 4.25 -3.58
CA ILE A 66 8.66 4.22 -4.55
C ILE A 66 8.70 2.89 -5.32
N GLY A 67 8.64 1.77 -4.63
CA GLY A 67 8.58 0.43 -5.21
C GLY A 67 7.33 0.22 -6.05
N LYS A 68 6.16 0.71 -5.60
CA LYS A 68 4.92 0.63 -6.41
C LYS A 68 5.00 1.48 -7.68
N ARG A 69 5.67 2.63 -7.61
CA ARG A 69 5.89 3.51 -8.77
C ARG A 69 6.81 2.85 -9.80
N ILE A 70 7.84 2.12 -9.36
CA ILE A 70 8.74 1.36 -10.25
C ILE A 70 7.97 0.28 -11.00
N VAL A 71 7.11 -0.47 -10.32
CA VAL A 71 6.30 -1.53 -10.96
C VAL A 71 5.04 -0.99 -11.67
N GLY A 72 4.84 0.32 -11.66
CA GLY A 72 3.75 0.99 -12.37
C GLY A 72 2.36 0.77 -11.77
N VAL A 73 2.25 0.56 -10.46
CA VAL A 73 0.97 0.39 -9.77
C VAL A 73 0.74 1.47 -8.71
N ARG A 74 -0.53 1.78 -8.44
CA ARG A 74 -0.91 2.72 -7.38
C ARG A 74 -2.21 2.35 -6.69
N ILE A 75 -2.38 2.88 -5.48
CA ILE A 75 -3.60 2.75 -4.69
C ILE A 75 -4.56 3.88 -5.05
N VAL A 76 -5.81 3.54 -5.34
CA VAL A 76 -6.86 4.50 -5.68
C VAL A 76 -8.15 4.19 -4.94
N LYS A 77 -8.99 5.20 -4.74
CA LYS A 77 -10.31 5.03 -4.15
C LYS A 77 -11.28 4.54 -5.22
N VAL A 78 -12.18 3.64 -4.85
CA VAL A 78 -13.18 3.07 -5.76
C VAL A 78 -14.18 4.14 -6.22
N ASN A 79 -14.45 5.14 -5.38
CA ASN A 79 -15.42 6.20 -5.68
C ASN A 79 -14.84 7.34 -6.54
N GLY A 80 -13.71 7.15 -7.23
CA GLY A 80 -13.05 8.16 -8.06
C GLY A 80 -12.48 9.39 -7.33
N LYS A 81 -12.82 9.58 -6.04
CA LYS A 81 -12.28 10.67 -5.21
C LYS A 81 -10.79 10.50 -4.94
N LYS A 82 -10.08 11.62 -4.78
CA LYS A 82 -8.66 11.67 -4.38
C LYS A 82 -8.41 10.79 -3.16
N LEU A 83 -7.25 10.10 -3.16
CA LEU A 83 -6.85 9.24 -2.06
C LEU A 83 -6.64 10.10 -0.81
N GLY A 84 -7.55 9.98 0.16
CA GLY A 84 -7.51 10.73 1.41
C GLY A 84 -6.79 9.98 2.53
N VAL A 85 -6.29 10.73 3.51
CA VAL A 85 -5.63 10.22 4.72
C VAL A 85 -6.47 9.15 5.42
N GLY A 86 -7.78 9.39 5.55
CA GLY A 86 -8.70 8.46 6.22
C GLY A 86 -8.82 7.10 5.52
N ALA A 87 -8.73 7.04 4.18
CA ALA A 87 -8.78 5.77 3.46
C ALA A 87 -7.48 4.96 3.66
N MET A 88 -6.33 5.64 3.69
CA MET A 88 -5.04 5.01 3.98
C MET A 88 -4.97 4.55 5.45
N LEU A 89 -5.41 5.36 6.40
CA LEU A 89 -5.46 4.97 7.81
C LEU A 89 -6.39 3.77 8.02
N LEU A 90 -7.61 3.81 7.44
CA LEU A 90 -8.53 2.68 7.55
C LEU A 90 -7.94 1.41 6.94
N ARG A 91 -7.23 1.52 5.81
CA ARG A 91 -6.51 0.40 5.18
C ARG A 91 -5.48 -0.20 6.12
N VAL A 92 -4.64 0.62 6.76
CA VAL A 92 -3.57 0.17 7.66
C VAL A 92 -4.15 -0.41 8.94
N LEU A 93 -5.14 0.26 9.56
CA LEU A 93 -5.79 -0.21 10.77
C LEU A 93 -6.51 -1.54 10.54
N VAL A 94 -7.29 -1.64 9.46
CA VAL A 94 -7.97 -2.89 9.11
C VAL A 94 -6.95 -3.98 8.82
N ALA A 95 -5.89 -3.71 8.04
CA ALA A 95 -4.85 -4.70 7.80
C ALA A 95 -4.20 -5.15 9.12
N GLY A 96 -3.82 -4.23 10.01
CA GLY A 96 -3.19 -4.55 11.29
C GLY A 96 -4.09 -5.34 12.23
N ILE A 97 -5.34 -4.91 12.40
CA ILE A 97 -6.33 -5.59 13.26
C ILE A 97 -6.68 -6.96 12.69
N VAL A 98 -7.00 -7.03 11.39
CA VAL A 98 -7.42 -8.27 10.74
C VAL A 98 -6.28 -9.27 10.67
N TYR A 99 -5.06 -8.86 10.32
CA TYR A 99 -3.91 -9.77 10.25
C TYR A 99 -3.37 -10.15 11.63
N GLY A 100 -3.39 -9.23 12.60
CA GLY A 100 -3.00 -9.49 13.98
C GLY A 100 -3.97 -10.43 14.70
N LEU A 101 -5.29 -10.19 14.63
CA LEU A 101 -6.29 -11.02 15.31
C LEU A 101 -6.44 -12.41 14.68
N THR A 102 -6.23 -12.53 13.37
CA THR A 102 -6.40 -13.81 12.67
C THR A 102 -5.12 -14.64 12.57
N LEU A 103 -4.04 -14.23 13.26
CA LEU A 103 -2.73 -14.91 13.21
C LEU A 103 -2.27 -15.22 11.77
N GLY A 104 -2.54 -14.32 10.82
CA GLY A 104 -2.18 -14.49 9.41
C GLY A 104 -3.17 -15.28 8.53
N ILE A 105 -4.25 -15.87 9.08
CA ILE A 105 -5.26 -16.56 8.26
C ILE A 105 -5.93 -15.59 7.27
N ALA A 106 -6.24 -14.37 7.71
CA ALA A 106 -6.84 -13.38 6.81
C ALA A 106 -5.88 -12.87 5.73
N LEU A 107 -4.56 -13.04 5.92
CA LEU A 107 -3.58 -12.78 4.86
C LEU A 107 -3.77 -13.80 3.74
N ILE A 108 -3.86 -15.09 4.08
CA ILE A 108 -4.11 -16.16 3.12
C ILE A 108 -5.43 -15.89 2.38
N VAL A 109 -6.52 -15.60 3.10
CA VAL A 109 -7.81 -15.25 2.47
C VAL A 109 -7.69 -14.03 1.54
N SER A 110 -6.94 -13.01 1.94
CA SER A 110 -6.69 -11.83 1.11
C SER A 110 -5.94 -12.19 -0.18
N VAL A 111 -4.97 -13.10 -0.12
CA VAL A 111 -4.24 -13.59 -1.31
C VAL A 111 -5.19 -14.31 -2.25
N PHE A 112 -5.98 -15.26 -1.74
CA PHE A 112 -6.99 -15.97 -2.53
C PHE A 112 -7.98 -14.99 -3.19
N MET A 113 -8.47 -13.99 -2.45
CA MET A 113 -9.38 -12.98 -2.99
C MET A 113 -8.74 -12.17 -4.13
N VAL A 114 -7.47 -11.78 -4.01
CA VAL A 114 -6.78 -11.02 -5.06
C VAL A 114 -6.50 -11.89 -6.31
N VAL A 115 -6.25 -13.18 -6.13
CA VAL A 115 -5.95 -14.11 -7.22
C VAL A 115 -7.21 -14.53 -7.99
N PHE A 116 -8.28 -14.90 -7.28
CA PHE A 116 -9.45 -15.53 -7.90
C PHE A 116 -10.57 -14.53 -8.28
N ARG A 117 -10.64 -13.35 -7.67
CA ARG A 117 -11.72 -12.39 -7.97
C ARG A 117 -11.38 -11.48 -9.15
N LYS A 118 -12.42 -11.13 -9.92
CA LYS A 118 -12.30 -10.23 -11.09
C LYS A 118 -11.83 -8.81 -10.75
N ASP A 119 -12.19 -8.31 -9.56
CA ASP A 119 -11.77 -6.99 -9.07
C ASP A 119 -10.37 -6.97 -8.44
N LYS A 120 -9.80 -8.16 -8.18
CA LYS A 120 -8.48 -8.37 -7.55
C LYS A 120 -8.28 -7.57 -6.24
N ARG A 121 -9.34 -7.35 -5.44
CA ARG A 121 -9.28 -6.58 -4.18
C ARG A 121 -9.04 -7.50 -2.99
N SER A 122 -8.17 -7.07 -2.06
CA SER A 122 -7.97 -7.73 -0.77
C SER A 122 -9.08 -7.36 0.24
N LEU A 123 -9.13 -8.04 1.40
CA LEU A 123 -10.07 -7.70 2.47
C LEU A 123 -9.93 -6.24 2.93
N HIS A 124 -8.70 -5.80 3.19
CA HIS A 124 -8.44 -4.42 3.61
C HIS A 124 -8.72 -3.40 2.50
N ASP A 125 -8.51 -3.76 1.23
CA ASP A 125 -8.87 -2.91 0.08
C ASP A 125 -10.39 -2.69 0.02
N MET A 126 -11.18 -3.74 0.27
CA MET A 126 -12.63 -3.67 0.32
C MET A 126 -13.11 -2.75 1.44
N MET A 127 -12.64 -3.00 2.65
CA MET A 127 -13.05 -2.23 3.83
C MET A 127 -12.58 -0.77 3.76
N ALA A 128 -11.41 -0.50 3.18
CA ALA A 128 -10.93 0.85 2.96
C ALA A 128 -11.58 1.57 1.77
N GLY A 129 -12.40 0.88 0.97
CA GLY A 129 -12.95 1.43 -0.27
C GLY A 129 -11.86 1.79 -1.29
N THR A 130 -10.74 1.05 -1.28
CA THR A 130 -9.60 1.25 -2.18
C THR A 130 -9.36 0.03 -3.07
N TYR A 131 -8.57 0.20 -4.12
CA TYR A 131 -8.03 -0.88 -4.93
C TYR A 131 -6.68 -0.47 -5.53
N VAL A 132 -5.94 -1.44 -6.07
CA VAL A 132 -4.66 -1.19 -6.73
C VAL A 132 -4.83 -1.32 -8.24
N THR A 133 -4.33 -0.34 -8.99
CA THR A 133 -4.48 -0.23 -10.45
C THR A 133 -3.15 0.07 -11.13
N TYR A 134 -3.06 -0.29 -12.41
CA TYR A 134 -2.01 0.15 -13.33
C TYR A 134 -2.28 1.53 -13.95
N ALA A 135 -3.50 2.06 -13.82
CA ALA A 135 -3.87 3.32 -14.43
C ALA A 135 -3.15 4.50 -13.75
N LYS A 136 -2.54 5.35 -14.58
CA LYS A 136 -1.90 6.60 -14.15
C LYS A 136 -2.95 7.61 -13.64
N PRO A 137 -2.57 8.60 -12.82
CA PRO A 137 -3.49 9.64 -12.35
C PRO A 137 -4.31 10.26 -13.48
N ASP A 138 -3.65 10.59 -14.59
CA ASP A 138 -4.25 11.27 -15.74
C ASP A 138 -5.23 10.40 -16.53
N GLU A 139 -5.12 9.07 -16.43
CA GLU A 139 -6.05 8.12 -17.08
C GLU A 139 -7.35 8.01 -16.26
N ILE A 140 -7.24 8.01 -14.93
CA ILE A 140 -8.41 7.89 -14.05
C ILE A 140 -9.22 9.18 -14.02
N GLU A 141 -8.57 10.34 -14.06
CA GLU A 141 -9.28 11.62 -14.05
C GLU A 141 -10.13 11.81 -15.32
N LYS A 142 -9.68 11.27 -16.46
CA LYS A 142 -10.45 11.23 -17.71
C LYS A 142 -11.62 10.25 -17.67
N ASP A 143 -11.42 9.05 -17.14
CA ASP A 143 -12.47 8.03 -17.04
C ASP A 143 -13.55 8.36 -15.99
N VAL A 144 -13.24 9.20 -14.99
CA VAL A 144 -14.20 9.63 -13.95
C VAL A 144 -15.00 10.87 -14.37
N GLN A 145 -14.56 11.61 -15.40
CA GLN A 145 -15.26 12.79 -15.94
C GLN A 145 -16.22 12.47 -17.10
N LEU A 146 -16.24 11.23 -17.59
CA LEU A 146 -17.15 10.71 -18.62
C LEU A 146 -18.31 9.93 -17.98
#